data_AF-A0A964K0G8-F1
#
_entry.id   AF-A0A964K0G8-F1
#
_cell.length_a   1.000
_cell.length_b   1.000
_cell.length_c   1.000
_cell.angle_alpha   90.00
_cell.angle_beta   90.00
_cell.angle_gamma   90.00
#
_symmetry.space_group_name_H-M   'P 1'
#
loop_
_entity.id
_entity.type
_entity.pdbx_description
1 polymer ?
#
loop_
_entity_poly.entity_id
_entity_poly.type
_entity_poly.pdbx_seq_one_letter_code
_entity_poly.pdbx_strand_id
1 'polypeptide(L)'
;MRFVRSGLRVFVVGVGLAAGPAHAMTPEGGDCIEGAKNAKDVVACLQQEMNRQRDYLNAALTKARSQGDPTRISLLNRMQQAWTNYRDVYCDWRADLFRVDKEQGQLERLQCLVDTTERQAQELEDDGTTPP
;
A
#
# COMPACT_ATOMS: atom_id res chain seq x y z
N MET A 1 -14.81 34.85 -53.88
CA MET A 1 -14.08 34.66 -52.61
C MET A 1 -15.11 34.38 -51.52
N ARG A 2 -15.15 33.15 -50.98
CA ARG A 2 -16.02 32.75 -49.86
C ARG A 2 -15.14 32.12 -48.79
N PHE A 3 -15.15 32.70 -47.60
CA PHE A 3 -14.48 32.19 -46.40
C PHE A 3 -15.23 30.96 -45.88
N VAL A 4 -14.55 29.83 -45.75
CA VAL A 4 -15.01 28.70 -44.93
C VAL A 4 -14.10 28.64 -43.70
N ARG A 5 -14.65 29.02 -42.54
CA ARG A 5 -14.00 28.88 -41.23
C ARG A 5 -14.05 27.40 -40.83
N SER A 6 -12.90 26.72 -40.87
CA SER A 6 -12.72 25.41 -40.24
C SER A 6 -12.75 25.56 -38.73
N GLY A 7 -13.83 25.10 -38.09
CA GLY A 7 -13.94 25.03 -36.64
C GLY A 7 -13.18 23.84 -36.09
N LEU A 8 -12.03 24.09 -35.46
CA LEU A 8 -11.31 23.09 -34.68
C LEU A 8 -12.04 22.90 -33.34
N ARG A 9 -12.70 21.75 -33.15
CA ARG A 9 -13.27 21.36 -31.85
C ARG A 9 -12.22 20.56 -31.09
N VAL A 10 -11.56 21.19 -30.12
CA VAL A 10 -10.71 20.50 -29.15
C VAL A 10 -11.62 19.93 -28.05
N PHE A 11 -11.78 18.61 -28.01
CA PHE A 11 -12.34 17.92 -26.85
C PHE A 11 -11.20 17.62 -25.87
N VAL A 12 -11.15 18.36 -24.76
CA VAL A 12 -10.30 18.00 -23.62
C VAL A 12 -11.06 16.96 -22.81
N VAL A 13 -10.70 15.68 -22.97
CA VAL A 13 -11.13 14.63 -22.04
C VAL A 13 -10.21 14.69 -20.83
N GLY A 14 -10.68 15.33 -19.77
CA GLY A 14 -10.01 15.31 -18.47
C GLY A 14 -10.20 13.94 -17.83
N VAL A 15 -9.16 13.10 -17.86
CA VAL A 15 -9.10 11.90 -17.03
C VAL A 15 -8.76 12.34 -15.61
N GLY A 16 -9.77 12.37 -14.74
CA GLY A 16 -9.58 12.52 -13.31
C GLY A 16 -9.02 11.22 -12.74
N LEU A 17 -7.70 11.16 -12.51
CA LEU A 17 -7.10 10.19 -11.61
C LEU A 17 -7.56 10.54 -10.19
N ALA A 18 -8.64 9.90 -9.73
CA ALA A 18 -8.95 9.86 -8.30
C ALA A 18 -7.94 8.90 -7.67
N ALA A 19 -6.72 9.38 -7.42
CA ALA A 19 -5.83 8.74 -6.46
C ALA A 19 -6.52 8.89 -5.10
N GLY A 20 -7.20 7.82 -4.64
CA GLY A 20 -7.58 7.71 -3.24
C GLY A 20 -6.33 7.86 -2.39
N PRO A 21 -6.40 8.55 -1.24
CA PRO A 21 -5.22 8.76 -0.44
C PRO A 21 -4.81 7.43 0.20
N ALA A 22 -3.69 6.86 -0.28
CA ALA A 22 -2.97 5.83 0.45
C ALA A 22 -2.61 6.42 1.81
N HIS A 23 -3.19 5.91 2.88
CA HIS A 23 -2.99 6.51 4.20
C HIS A 23 -1.82 5.97 4.96
N ALA A 24 -1.13 4.90 4.56
CA ALA A 24 -0.01 4.22 5.26
C ALA A 24 -0.19 3.88 6.75
N MET A 25 -1.07 4.56 7.48
CA MET A 25 -1.22 4.65 8.92
C MET A 25 -2.69 4.88 9.22
N THR A 26 -3.29 4.05 10.08
CA THR A 26 -4.65 4.34 10.57
C THR A 26 -4.65 5.57 11.48
N PRO A 27 -5.81 6.22 11.71
CA PRO A 27 -5.91 7.29 12.70
C PRO A 27 -5.36 6.87 14.08
N GLU A 28 -5.66 5.64 14.52
CA GLU A 28 -5.16 5.11 15.80
C GLU A 28 -3.63 4.92 15.79
N GLY A 29 -3.05 4.53 14.66
CA GLY A 29 -1.60 4.46 14.48
C GLY A 29 -0.95 5.84 14.55
N GLY A 30 -1.55 6.82 13.86
CA GLY A 30 -1.13 8.22 13.87
C GLY A 30 -1.16 8.81 15.28
N ASP A 31 -2.30 8.70 15.96
CA ASP A 31 -2.50 9.18 17.34
C ASP A 31 -1.49 8.53 18.31
N CYS A 32 -1.18 7.24 18.14
CA CYS A 32 -0.18 6.55 18.96
C CYS A 32 1.21 7.16 18.77
N ILE A 33 1.62 7.39 17.51
CA ILE A 33 2.93 7.97 17.18
C ILE A 33 3.01 9.41 17.69
N GLU A 34 1.96 10.21 17.53
CA GLU A 34 1.91 11.58 18.06
C GLU A 34 2.02 11.64 19.59
N GLY A 35 1.44 10.66 20.28
CA GLY A 35 1.53 10.52 21.74
C GLY A 35 2.82 9.89 22.26
N ALA A 36 3.70 9.40 21.39
CA ALA A 36 4.93 8.70 21.76
C ALA A 36 5.95 9.65 22.41
N LYS A 37 6.59 9.22 23.51
CA LYS A 37 7.54 10.07 24.26
C LYS A 37 9.00 9.81 23.90
N ASN A 38 9.27 8.67 23.28
CA ASN A 38 10.61 8.22 22.91
C ASN A 38 10.53 7.22 21.75
N ALA A 39 11.67 6.88 21.16
CA ALA A 39 11.75 5.98 20.02
C ALA A 39 11.21 4.57 20.30
N LYS A 40 11.30 4.05 21.54
CA LYS A 40 10.71 2.75 21.89
C LYS A 40 9.19 2.78 21.84
N ASP A 41 8.58 3.89 22.27
CA ASP A 41 7.14 4.08 22.15
C ASP A 41 6.72 4.11 20.67
N VAL A 42 7.49 4.81 19.82
CA VAL A 42 7.25 4.82 18.36
C VAL A 42 7.35 3.41 17.76
N VAL A 43 8.38 2.63 18.13
CA VAL A 43 8.52 1.22 17.72
C VAL A 43 7.29 0.40 18.14
N ALA A 44 6.80 0.59 19.36
CA ALA A 44 5.61 -0.11 19.85
C ALA A 44 4.35 0.27 19.06
N CYS A 45 4.17 1.55 18.74
CA CYS A 45 3.07 2.04 17.90
C CYS A 45 3.14 1.43 16.50
N LEU A 46 4.31 1.46 15.84
CA LEU A 46 4.50 0.87 14.52
C LEU A 46 4.28 -0.64 14.51
N GLN A 47 4.64 -1.34 15.60
CA GLN A 47 4.40 -2.77 15.70
C GLN A 47 2.90 -3.10 15.83
N GLN A 48 2.14 -2.28 16.56
CA GLN A 48 0.69 -2.39 16.61
C GLN A 48 0.08 -2.08 15.24
N GLU A 49 0.57 -1.04 14.58
CA GLU A 49 0.10 -0.66 13.26
C GLU A 49 0.34 -1.76 12.23
N MET A 50 1.52 -2.37 12.24
CA MET A 50 1.84 -3.51 11.39
C MET A 50 0.85 -4.67 11.58
N ASN A 51 0.34 -4.88 12.81
CA ASN A 51 -0.70 -5.88 13.03
C ASN A 51 -2.03 -5.47 12.38
N ARG A 52 -2.44 -4.21 12.49
CA ARG A 52 -3.66 -3.69 11.82
C ARG A 52 -3.55 -3.86 10.31
N GLN A 53 -2.42 -3.48 9.72
CA GLN A 53 -2.20 -3.59 8.29
C GLN A 53 -2.12 -5.05 7.81
N ARG A 54 -1.57 -5.96 8.63
CA ARG A 54 -1.62 -7.40 8.35
C ARG A 54 -3.05 -7.93 8.35
N ASP A 55 -3.86 -7.51 9.32
CA ASP A 55 -5.26 -7.94 9.42
C ASP A 55 -6.07 -7.40 8.23
N TYR A 56 -5.80 -6.15 7.82
CA TYR A 56 -6.35 -5.55 6.61
C TYR A 56 -5.98 -6.33 5.34
N LEU A 57 -4.70 -6.64 5.14
CA LEU A 57 -4.23 -7.48 4.04
C LEU A 57 -4.92 -8.85 4.01
N ASN A 58 -5.06 -9.50 5.17
CA ASN A 58 -5.72 -10.80 5.27
C ASN A 58 -7.21 -10.73 4.89
N ALA A 59 -7.90 -9.65 5.27
CA ALA A 59 -9.29 -9.41 4.87
C ALA A 59 -9.40 -9.22 3.35
N ALA A 60 -8.55 -8.37 2.76
CA ALA A 60 -8.49 -8.14 1.32
C ALA A 60 -8.20 -9.43 0.54
N LEU A 61 -7.27 -10.25 1.03
CA LEU A 61 -6.96 -11.56 0.45
C LEU A 61 -8.13 -12.54 0.50
N THR A 62 -8.85 -12.57 1.63
CA THR A 62 -10.02 -13.43 1.79
C THR A 62 -11.12 -13.05 0.80
N LYS A 63 -11.35 -11.74 0.62
CA LYS A 63 -12.28 -11.21 -0.38
C LYS A 63 -11.85 -11.54 -1.80
N ALA A 64 -10.59 -11.29 -2.16
CA ALA A 64 -10.08 -11.59 -3.50
C ALA A 64 -10.18 -13.10 -3.84
N ARG A 65 -9.97 -13.98 -2.85
CA ARG A 65 -10.15 -15.44 -3.01
C ARG A 65 -11.60 -15.85 -3.22
N SER A 66 -12.56 -15.21 -2.54
CA SER A 66 -13.98 -15.59 -2.66
C SER A 66 -14.60 -15.23 -4.00
N GLN A 67 -13.96 -14.34 -4.76
CA GLN A 67 -14.41 -13.86 -6.07
C GLN A 67 -13.70 -14.55 -7.25
N GLY A 68 -12.67 -15.37 -7.00
CA GLY A 68 -11.82 -15.96 -8.04
C GLY A 68 -12.23 -17.38 -8.42
N ASP A 69 -12.01 -17.75 -9.70
CA ASP A 69 -11.98 -19.15 -10.10
C ASP A 69 -10.69 -19.85 -9.58
N PRO A 70 -10.58 -21.19 -9.68
CA PRO A 70 -9.40 -21.92 -9.19
C PRO A 70 -8.07 -21.44 -9.77
N THR A 71 -8.05 -20.98 -11.03
CA THR A 71 -6.85 -20.46 -11.68
C THR A 71 -6.46 -19.12 -11.08
N ARG A 72 -7.41 -18.20 -10.93
CA ARG A 72 -7.20 -16.88 -10.32
C ARG A 72 -6.75 -17.01 -8.86
N ILE A 73 -7.34 -17.93 -8.09
CA ILE A 73 -6.92 -18.21 -6.70
C ILE A 73 -5.47 -18.73 -6.65
N SER A 74 -5.09 -19.65 -7.55
CA SER A 74 -3.73 -20.18 -7.63
C SER A 74 -2.71 -19.06 -7.95
N LEU A 75 -3.03 -18.20 -8.92
CA LEU A 75 -2.18 -17.06 -9.28
C LEU A 75 -2.06 -16.05 -8.13
N LEU A 76 -3.18 -15.71 -7.47
CA LEU A 76 -3.21 -14.84 -6.30
C LEU A 76 -2.29 -15.36 -5.19
N ASN A 77 -2.37 -16.65 -4.86
CA ASN A 77 -1.53 -17.23 -3.82
C ASN A 77 -0.04 -17.16 -4.17
N ARG A 78 0.33 -17.42 -5.44
CA ARG A 78 1.72 -17.31 -5.90
C ARG A 78 2.23 -15.87 -5.88
N MET A 79 1.40 -14.92 -6.32
CA MET A 79 1.70 -13.49 -6.29
C MET A 79 1.98 -13.04 -4.85
N GLN A 80 1.14 -13.44 -3.89
CA GLN A 80 1.28 -13.06 -2.49
C GLN A 80 2.51 -13.66 -1.80
N GLN A 81 2.83 -14.91 -2.14
CA GLN A 81 4.08 -15.52 -1.69
C GLN A 81 5.30 -14.75 -2.21
N ALA A 82 5.32 -14.40 -3.50
CA ALA A 82 6.41 -13.63 -4.09
C ALA A 82 6.50 -12.21 -3.50
N TRP A 83 5.35 -11.57 -3.31
CA TRP A 83 5.26 -10.25 -2.71
C TRP A 83 5.82 -10.21 -1.28
N THR A 84 5.50 -11.20 -0.44
CA THR A 84 6.03 -11.26 0.94
C THR A 84 7.55 -11.26 0.96
N ASN A 85 8.17 -12.06 0.07
CA ASN A 85 9.63 -12.10 -0.06
C ASN A 85 10.20 -10.76 -0.58
N TYR A 86 9.55 -10.16 -1.58
CA TYR A 86 9.92 -8.83 -2.07
C TYR A 86 9.86 -7.79 -0.95
N ARG A 87 8.76 -7.75 -0.18
CA ARG A 87 8.53 -6.82 0.92
C ARG A 87 9.67 -6.89 1.94
N ASP A 88 10.00 -8.10 2.39
CA ASP A 88 10.99 -8.29 3.44
C ASP A 88 12.39 -7.85 2.97
N VAL A 89 12.80 -8.25 1.76
CA VAL A 89 14.09 -7.84 1.17
C VAL A 89 14.14 -6.33 0.89
N TYR A 90 13.05 -5.76 0.39
CA TYR A 90 12.95 -4.32 0.09
C TYR A 90 13.07 -3.49 1.37
N CYS A 91 12.37 -3.88 2.45
CA CYS A 91 12.43 -3.18 3.71
C CYS A 91 13.77 -3.36 4.44
N ASP A 92 14.42 -4.51 4.30
CA ASP A 92 15.79 -4.71 4.77
C ASP A 92 16.78 -3.81 4.01
N TRP A 93 16.62 -3.71 2.68
CA TRP A 93 17.44 -2.83 1.85
C TRP A 93 17.26 -1.34 2.20
N ARG A 94 16.03 -0.88 2.47
CA ARG A 94 15.78 0.48 2.96
C ARG A 94 16.44 0.73 4.30
N ALA A 95 16.34 -0.21 5.23
CA ALA A 95 16.95 -0.10 6.56
C ALA A 95 18.49 -0.04 6.51
N ASP A 96 19.14 -0.65 5.51
CA ASP A 96 20.60 -0.62 5.35
C ASP A 96 21.15 0.80 5.13
N LEU A 97 20.32 1.76 4.69
CA LEU A 97 20.69 3.18 4.64
C LEU A 97 21.11 3.72 6.01
N PHE A 98 20.64 3.11 7.09
CA PHE A 98 20.93 3.46 8.48
C PHE A 98 21.81 2.43 9.19
N ARG A 99 22.62 1.63 8.47
CA ARG A 99 23.45 0.55 9.06
C ARG A 99 24.38 0.95 10.21
N VAL A 100 24.70 2.23 10.36
CA VAL A 100 25.49 2.77 11.49
C VAL A 100 24.58 3.05 12.70
N ASP A 101 23.39 3.59 12.46
CA ASP A 101 22.37 3.88 13.47
C ASP A 101 21.30 2.77 13.47
N LYS A 102 21.56 1.73 14.26
CA LYS A 102 20.70 0.54 14.31
C LYS A 102 19.28 0.83 14.78
N GLU A 103 19.09 1.83 15.63
CA GLU A 103 17.76 2.22 16.13
C GLU A 103 16.95 2.87 15.01
N GLN A 104 17.55 3.81 14.28
CA GLN A 104 16.93 4.40 13.10
C GLN A 104 16.67 3.36 11.99
N GLY A 105 17.59 2.42 11.77
CA GLY A 105 17.38 1.33 10.82
C GLY A 105 16.21 0.42 11.19
N GLN A 106 16.01 0.15 12.48
CA GLN A 106 14.84 -0.62 12.95
C GLN A 106 13.53 0.15 12.70
N LEU A 107 13.49 1.45 12.97
CA LEU A 107 12.33 2.30 12.71
C LEU A 107 11.98 2.35 11.22
N GLU A 108 12.97 2.61 10.37
CA GLU A 108 12.82 2.64 8.91
C GLU A 108 12.27 1.32 8.37
N ARG A 109 12.78 0.19 8.87
CA ARG A 109 12.29 -1.13 8.49
C ARG A 109 10.82 -1.31 8.84
N LEU A 110 10.43 -0.96 10.07
CA LEU A 110 9.05 -1.12 10.55
C LEU A 110 8.08 -0.22 9.78
N GLN A 111 8.43 1.04 9.54
CA GLN A 111 7.64 1.94 8.70
C GLN A 111 7.49 1.38 7.29
N CYS A 112 8.57 0.91 6.67
CA CYS A 112 8.49 0.27 5.36
C CYS A 112 7.52 -0.91 5.35
N LEU A 113 7.55 -1.78 6.37
CA LEU A 113 6.65 -2.93 6.45
C LEU A 113 5.18 -2.51 6.55
N VAL A 114 4.89 -1.48 7.35
CA VAL A 114 3.56 -0.88 7.51
C VAL A 114 3.06 -0.36 6.15
N ASP A 115 3.81 0.55 5.52
CA ASP A 115 3.41 1.20 4.27
C ASP A 115 3.20 0.18 3.13
N THR A 116 4.15 -0.75 2.99
CA THR A 116 4.12 -1.73 1.90
C THR A 116 2.99 -2.73 2.06
N THR A 117 2.64 -3.09 3.31
CA THR A 117 1.55 -4.00 3.62
C THR A 117 0.19 -3.35 3.39
N GLU A 118 0.02 -2.09 3.80
CA GLU A 118 -1.20 -1.34 3.49
C GLU A 118 -1.41 -1.24 1.98
N ARG A 119 -0.38 -0.82 1.23
CA ARG A 119 -0.49 -0.66 -0.21
C ARG A 119 -0.90 -1.96 -0.90
N GLN A 120 -0.36 -3.10 -0.46
CA GLN A 120 -0.75 -4.39 -1.01
C GLN A 120 -2.21 -4.75 -0.70
N ALA A 121 -2.69 -4.41 0.50
CA ALA A 121 -4.08 -4.60 0.86
C ALA A 121 -5.00 -3.75 -0.03
N GLN A 122 -4.65 -2.48 -0.26
CA GLN A 122 -5.37 -1.58 -1.17
C GLN A 122 -5.41 -2.11 -2.60
N GLU A 123 -4.26 -2.52 -3.15
CA GLU A 123 -4.19 -3.09 -4.50
C GLU A 123 -5.15 -4.29 -4.66
N LEU A 124 -5.22 -5.16 -3.65
CA LEU A 124 -6.15 -6.31 -3.67
C LEU A 124 -7.62 -5.91 -3.54
N GLU A 125 -7.92 -4.84 -2.79
CA GLU A 125 -9.29 -4.32 -2.69
C GLU A 125 -9.76 -3.68 -4.00
N ASP A 126 -8.89 -2.90 -4.65
CA ASP A 126 -9.16 -2.25 -5.93
C ASP A 126 -9.37 -3.28 -7.05
N ASP A 127 -8.49 -4.29 -7.13
CA ASP A 127 -8.61 -5.41 -8.09
C ASP A 127 -9.84 -6.31 -7.82
N GLY A 128 -10.34 -6.31 -6.59
CA GLY A 128 -11.54 -7.06 -6.16
C GLY A 128 -12.85 -6.28 -6.32
N THR A 129 -12.80 -4.99 -6.69
CA THR A 129 -13.98 -4.14 -6.90
C THR A 129 -14.26 -3.81 -8.36
N THR A 130 -13.32 -4.10 -9.26
CA THR A 130 -13.51 -4.01 -10.71
C THR A 130 -14.02 -5.34 -11.27
N PRO A 131 -15.25 -5.41 -11.81
CA PRO A 131 -15.69 -6.57 -12.58
C PRO A 131 -14.79 -6.77 -13.81
N PRO A 132 -14.53 -8.02 -14.23
CA PRO A 132 -13.84 -8.28 -15.50
C PRO A 132 -14.61 -7.73 -16.71
#